data_AF-A0A7X4H9K9-F1
#
_entry.id   AF-A0A7X4H9K9-F1
#
_cell.length_a   1.000
_cell.length_b   1.000
_cell.length_c   1.000
_cell.angle_alpha   90.00
_cell.angle_beta   90.00
_cell.angle_gamma   90.00
#
_symmetry.space_group_name_H-M   'P 1'
#
loop_
_entity.id
_entity.type
_entity.pdbx_description
1 polymer ?
#
loop_
_entity_poly.entity_id
_entity_poly.type
_entity_poly.pdbx_seq_one_letter_code
_entity_poly.pdbx_strand_id
1 'polypeptide(L)' 'MLILKVIMVIFVVAVGIPCQLIDYRHRRKNAYVPGSGWSYYSRLKREGSWEGRFMMNSAYMGIALILAMLGLLAAHLFRA' A
#
# COMPACT_ATOMS: atom_id res chain seq x y z
N MET A 1 -4.40 7.34 -21.46
CA MET A 1 -4.74 8.15 -20.26
C MET A 1 -5.98 7.64 -19.52
N LEU A 2 -7.13 7.43 -20.19
CA LEU A 2 -8.36 6.95 -19.53
C LEU A 2 -8.19 5.59 -18.82
N ILE A 3 -7.56 4.61 -19.47
CA ILE A 3 -7.32 3.26 -18.91
C ILE A 3 -6.50 3.33 -17.62
N LEU A 4 -5.43 4.12 -17.58
CA LEU A 4 -4.61 4.32 -16.38
C LEU A 4 -5.41 4.94 -15.23
N LYS A 5 -6.31 5.88 -15.52
CA LYS A 5 -7.20 6.47 -14.51
C LYS A 5 -8.16 5.43 -13.93
N VAL A 6 -8.75 4.58 -14.78
CA VAL A 6 -9.63 3.48 -14.35
C VAL A 6 -8.87 2.49 -13.46
N ILE A 7 -7.66 2.08 -13.86
CA ILE A 7 -6.81 1.18 -13.05
C ILE A 7 -6.48 1.82 -11.70
N MET A 8 -6.13 3.11 -11.67
CA MET A 8 -5.88 3.83 -10.42
C MET A 8 -7.12 3.86 -9.51
N VAL A 9 -8.30 4.15 -10.06
CA VAL A 9 -9.54 4.17 -9.26
C VAL A 9 -9.81 2.78 -8.67
N ILE A 10 -9.70 1.72 -9.48
CA ILE A 10 -9.87 0.34 -8.99
C ILE A 10 -8.86 0.04 -7.88
N PHE A 11 -7.60 0.43 -8.06
CA PHE A 11 -6.56 0.23 -7.05
C PHE A 11 -6.87 0.97 -5.74
N VAL A 12 -7.26 2.23 -5.81
CA VAL A 12 -7.63 3.02 -4.63
C VAL A 12 -8.83 2.41 -3.90
N VAL A 13 -9.85 1.97 -4.63
CA VAL A 13 -11.06 1.38 -4.04
C VAL A 13 -10.77 -0.01 -3.45
N ALA A 14 -10.04 -0.86 -4.15
CA ALA A 14 -9.79 -2.24 -3.72
C ALA A 14 -8.68 -2.35 -2.67
N VAL A 15 -7.73 -1.42 -2.65
CA VAL A 15 -6.53 -1.48 -1.79
C VAL A 15 -6.49 -0.31 -0.80
N GLY A 16 -6.62 0.92 -1.30
CA GLY A 16 -6.50 2.13 -0.49
C GLY A 16 -7.57 2.24 0.61
N ILE A 17 -8.85 2.11 0.23
CA ILE A 17 -9.97 2.23 1.19
C ILE A 17 -9.90 1.12 2.26
N PRO A 18 -9.74 -0.18 1.91
CA PRO A 18 -9.63 -1.22 2.93
C PRO A 18 -8.41 -1.05 3.83
N CYS A 19 -7.26 -0.61 3.29
CA CYS A 19 -6.08 -0.31 4.11
C CYS A 19 -6.37 0.77 5.14
N GLN A 20 -7.02 1.88 4.76
CA GLN A 20 -7.38 2.93 5.70
C GLN A 20 -8.40 2.47 6.74
N LEU A 21 -9.37 1.65 6.35
CA LEU A 21 -10.37 1.11 7.28
C LEU A 21 -9.74 0.17 8.32
N ILE A 22 -8.85 -0.72 7.88
CA ILE A 22 -8.09 -1.61 8.76
C ILE A 22 -7.20 -0.77 9.68
N ASP A 23 -6.48 0.21 9.14
CA ASP A 23 -5.59 1.07 9.90
C ASP A 23 -6.33 1.86 10.99
N TYR A 24 -7.45 2.48 10.62
CA TYR A 24 -8.32 3.22 11.53
C TYR A 24 -8.81 2.35 12.69
N ARG A 25 -9.24 1.11 12.40
CA ARG A 25 -9.71 0.16 13.41
C ARG A 25 -8.62 -0.18 14.44
N HIS A 26 -7.39 -0.38 13.99
CA HIS A 26 -6.27 -0.70 14.86
C HIS A 26 -5.81 0.51 15.69
N ARG A 27 -5.77 1.70 15.09
CA ARG A 27 -5.47 2.94 15.81
C ARG A 27 -6.51 3.26 16.88
N ARG A 28 -7.80 3.06 16.59
CA ARG A 28 -8.87 3.27 17.58
C ARG A 28 -8.73 2.36 18.79
N LYS A 29 -8.12 1.19 18.61
CA LYS A 29 -7.81 0.23 19.69
C LYS A 29 -6.45 0.48 20.34
N ASN A 30 -5.74 1.55 19.99
CA ASN A 30 -4.36 1.82 20.41
C ASN A 30 -3.43 0.61 20.19
N ALA A 31 -3.64 -0.16 19.13
CA ALA A 31 -2.92 -1.42 18.90
C ALA A 31 -1.42 -1.23 18.62
N TYR A 32 -1.03 -0.02 18.21
CA TYR A 32 0.35 0.38 17.98
C TYR A 32 0.49 1.92 18.06
N VAL A 33 1.72 2.41 18.24
CA VAL A 33 2.02 3.85 18.36
C VAL A 33 2.04 4.49 16.95
N PRO A 34 1.49 5.69 16.74
CA PRO A 34 1.62 6.40 15.47
C PRO A 34 3.09 6.42 14.98
N GLY A 35 3.31 6.05 13.71
CA GLY A 35 4.65 5.88 13.14
C GLY A 35 5.22 4.47 13.23
N SER A 36 4.70 3.60 14.09
CA SER A 36 5.13 2.19 14.21
C SER A 36 4.23 1.20 13.42
N GLY A 37 3.46 1.68 12.44
CA GLY A 37 2.53 0.83 11.69
C GLY A 37 3.23 -0.27 10.89
N TRP A 38 4.39 0.03 10.31
CA TRP A 38 5.17 -0.95 9.54
C TRP A 38 5.63 -2.13 10.39
N SER A 39 6.21 -1.86 11.56
CA SER A 39 6.65 -2.91 12.48
C SER A 39 5.46 -3.72 13.02
N TYR A 40 4.34 -3.06 13.30
CA TYR A 40 3.11 -3.71 13.74
C TYR A 40 2.53 -4.68 12.69
N TYR A 41 2.29 -4.21 11.46
CA TYR A 41 1.70 -5.05 10.42
C TYR A 41 2.66 -6.12 9.90
N SER A 42 3.97 -5.86 9.91
CA SER A 42 4.96 -6.90 9.58
C SER A 42 5.00 -8.01 10.63
N ARG A 43 4.85 -7.68 11.92
CA ARG A 43 4.69 -8.69 12.97
C ARG A 43 3.39 -9.48 12.79
N LEU A 44 2.25 -8.81 12.59
CA LEU A 44 0.97 -9.47 12.34
C LEU A 44 1.02 -10.42 11.13
N LYS A 45 1.72 -10.04 10.06
CA LYS A 45 1.93 -10.91 8.89
C LYS A 45 2.69 -12.18 9.25
N ARG A 46 3.72 -12.09 10.09
CA ARG A 46 4.50 -13.25 10.59
C ARG A 46 3.67 -14.14 11.50
N GLU A 47 2.78 -13.55 12.30
CA GLU A 47 1.81 -14.27 13.14
C GLU A 47 0.67 -14.91 12.33
N GLY A 48 0.63 -14.72 11.00
CA GLY A 48 -0.36 -15.33 10.13
C GLY A 48 -1.69 -14.56 10.02
N SER A 49 -1.79 -13.38 10.64
CA SER A 49 -2.99 -12.54 10.55
C SER A 49 -3.26 -12.12 9.10
N TRP A 50 -4.51 -12.33 8.66
CA TRP A 50 -4.97 -11.92 7.33
C TRP A 50 -4.86 -10.40 7.13
N GLU A 51 -5.21 -9.60 8.15
CA GLU A 51 -5.10 -8.14 8.08
C GLU A 51 -3.64 -7.71 7.97
N GLY A 52 -2.72 -8.36 8.67
CA GLY A 52 -1.28 -8.11 8.54
C GLY A 52 -0.74 -8.47 7.15
N ARG A 53 -1.15 -9.63 6.61
CA ARG A 53 -0.81 -10.06 5.25
C ARG A 53 -1.32 -9.07 4.20
N PHE A 54 -2.58 -8.66 4.30
CA PHE A 54 -3.19 -7.69 3.40
C PHE A 54 -2.46 -6.34 3.45
N MET A 55 -2.33 -5.75 4.65
CA MET A 55 -1.67 -4.45 4.84
C MET A 55 -0.24 -4.43 4.30
N MET A 56 0.56 -5.45 4.61
CA MET A 56 1.94 -5.53 4.14
C MET A 56 2.01 -5.76 2.62
N ASN A 57 1.19 -6.64 2.06
CA ASN A 57 1.20 -6.89 0.62
C ASN A 57 0.75 -5.65 -0.16
N SER A 58 -0.28 -4.94 0.32
CA SER A 58 -0.73 -3.67 -0.24
C SER A 58 0.38 -2.60 -0.21
N ALA A 59 1.15 -2.52 0.88
CA ALA A 59 2.30 -1.63 0.96
C ALA A 59 3.38 -1.99 -0.08
N TYR A 60 3.70 -3.27 -0.24
CA TYR A 60 4.64 -3.72 -1.28
C TYR A 60 4.14 -3.45 -2.70
N MET A 61 2.84 -3.62 -2.97
CA MET A 61 2.23 -3.25 -4.26
C MET A 61 2.37 -1.75 -4.53
N GLY A 62 2.13 -0.91 -3.52
CA GLY A 62 2.32 0.54 -3.63
C GLY A 62 3.78 0.91 -3.93
N ILE A 63 4.73 0.30 -3.23
CA ILE A 63 6.18 0.51 -3.48
C ILE A 63 6.54 0.09 -4.91
N ALA A 64 6.10 -1.10 -5.34
CA ALA A 64 6.37 -1.60 -6.69
C ALA A 64 5.81 -0.66 -7.77
N LEU A 65 4.61 -0.11 -7.57
CA LEU A 65 4.02 0.87 -8.47
C LEU A 65 4.85 2.16 -8.55
N ILE A 66 5.30 2.69 -7.41
CA ILE A 66 6.16 3.88 -7.37
C ILE A 66 7.46 3.63 -8.13
N LEU A 67 8.13 2.50 -7.87
CA LEU A 67 9.37 2.13 -8.56
C LEU A 67 9.16 1.97 -10.07
N ALA A 68 8.07 1.35 -10.50
CA ALA A 68 7.74 1.21 -11.92
C ALA A 68 7.52 2.58 -12.60
N MET A 69 6.81 3.50 -11.93
CA MET A 69 6.58 4.85 -12.42
C MET A 69 7.88 5.67 -12.50
N LEU A 70 8.77 5.54 -11.51
CA LEU A 70 10.10 6.16 -11.53
C LEU A 70 10.96 5.62 -12.68
N GLY A 71 10.91 4.30 -12.92
CA GLY A 71 11.60 3.67 -14.04
C GLY A 71 11.09 4.17 -15.39
N LEU A 72 9.77 4.29 -15.56
CA LEU A 72 9.15 4.87 -16.75
C LEU A 72 9.55 6.33 -16.94
N LEU A 73 9.54 7.13 -15.87
CA LEU A 73 9.94 8.53 -15.92
C LEU A 73 11.41 8.68 -16.34
N ALA A 74 12.32 7.90 -15.74
CA ALA A 74 13.72 7.87 -16.11
C ALA A 74 13.90 7.47 -17.58
N ALA A 75 13.21 6.41 -18.03
CA ALA A 75 13.26 5.97 -19.42
C ALA A 75 12.81 7.06 -20.41
N HIS A 76 11.84 7.90 -20.04
CA HIS A 76 11.41 9.03 -20.85
C HIS A 76 12.39 10.21 -20.82
N LEU A 77 13.04 10.48 -19.69
CA LEU A 77 14.01 11.57 -19.56
C LEU A 77 15.34 11.28 -20.27
N PHE A 78 15.78 10.02 -20.29
CA PHE A 78 17.07 9.61 -20.87
C PHE A 78 16.97 8.99 -22.28
N ARG A 79 15.76 8.89 -22.86
CA ARG A 79 15.57 8.59 -24.31
C ARG A 79 15.33 9.83 -25.18
N ALA A 80 15.28 11.03 -24.59
CA ALA A 80 15.32 12.30 -25.32
C ALA A 80 16.77 12.65 -25.69
#